data_AF-A0AAV6H6H7-F1
#
_entry.id   AF-A0AAV6H6H7-F1
#
_cell.length_a   1.000
_cell.length_b   1.000
_cell.length_c   1.000
_cell.angle_alpha   90.00
_cell.angle_beta   90.00
_cell.angle_gamma   90.00
#
_symmetry.space_group_name_H-M   'P 1'
#
loop_
_entity.id
_entity.type
_entity.pdbx_description
1 polymer ?
#
loop_
_entity_poly.entity_id
_entity_poly.type
_entity_poly.pdbx_seq_one_letter_code
_entity_poly.pdbx_strand_id
1 'polypeptide(L)'
;MSLQEGGFDGALAKCRKVVGHFKHSPANSDELNVQQASLGQVQEPLVQDVPTRWNSTLEMIKRVRRNRDALHTTLSQQKHNLALPTNAEYEKLAKLEKLLEPCSSPKPTITPVLPALCHLQHVMKISDDPAYIVGFKAAFTKDLNQWREKINLECLRYVRLTRR
;
A
#
# COMPACT_ATOMS: atom_id res chain seq x y z
N MET A 1 11.25 -2.93 -0.90
CA MET A 1 11.94 -4.11 -0.31
C MET A 1 11.31 -4.54 1.01
N SER A 2 10.73 -3.65 1.83
CA SER A 2 10.10 -4.01 3.11
C SER A 2 8.74 -4.73 3.05
N LEU A 3 7.96 -4.61 1.98
CA LEU A 3 6.66 -5.31 1.84
C LEU A 3 6.78 -6.82 1.61
N GLN A 4 7.89 -7.27 1.01
CA GLN A 4 8.20 -8.69 0.75
C GLN A 4 8.51 -9.46 2.03
N GLU A 5 9.17 -8.82 2.99
CA GLU A 5 9.59 -9.44 4.26
C GLU A 5 8.41 -9.63 5.24
N GLY A 6 7.30 -8.92 5.02
CA GLY A 6 6.10 -8.96 5.88
C GLY A 6 5.09 -10.07 5.57
N GLY A 7 5.36 -10.93 4.59
CA GLY A 7 4.41 -11.97 4.16
C GLY A 7 3.11 -11.42 3.55
N PHE A 8 3.11 -10.16 3.11
CA PHE A 8 1.97 -9.51 2.44
C PHE A 8 1.94 -9.78 0.93
N ASP A 9 3.03 -10.31 0.35
CA ASP A 9 3.19 -10.44 -1.09
C ASP A 9 2.13 -11.31 -1.76
N GLY A 10 1.68 -12.38 -1.09
CA GLY A 10 0.60 -13.23 -1.61
C GLY A 10 -0.72 -12.45 -1.78
N ALA A 11 -1.09 -11.65 -0.77
CA ALA A 11 -2.30 -10.84 -0.80
C ALA A 11 -2.19 -9.69 -1.82
N LEU A 12 -1.03 -9.02 -1.87
CA LEU A 12 -0.76 -7.95 -2.83
C LEU A 12 -0.71 -8.46 -4.27
N ALA A 13 -0.14 -9.63 -4.53
CA ALA A 13 -0.12 -10.25 -5.85
C ALA A 13 -1.53 -10.56 -6.36
N LYS A 14 -2.43 -11.05 -5.49
CA LYS A 14 -3.84 -11.24 -5.83
C LYS A 14 -4.53 -9.92 -6.17
N CYS A 15 -4.31 -8.89 -5.34
CA CYS A 15 -4.85 -7.54 -5.62
C CYS A 15 -4.36 -7.01 -6.97
N ARG A 16 -3.07 -7.12 -7.27
CA ARG A 16 -2.48 -6.71 -8.54
C ARG A 16 -3.09 -7.44 -9.74
N LYS A 17 -3.31 -8.75 -9.62
CA LYS A 17 -3.97 -9.55 -10.67
C LYS A 17 -5.41 -9.10 -10.92
N VAL A 18 -6.19 -8.90 -9.87
CA VAL A 18 -7.57 -8.45 -9.95
C VAL A 18 -7.63 -7.06 -10.60
N VAL A 19 -6.86 -6.10 -10.09
CA VAL A 19 -6.83 -4.75 -10.65
C VAL A 19 -6.37 -4.76 -12.11
N GLY A 20 -5.35 -5.57 -12.43
CA GLY A 20 -4.88 -5.75 -13.80
C GLY A 20 -5.97 -6.24 -14.75
N HIS A 21 -6.78 -7.23 -14.34
CA HIS A 21 -7.89 -7.76 -15.14
C HIS A 21 -8.93 -6.70 -15.50
N PHE A 22 -9.34 -5.89 -14.52
CA PHE A 22 -10.33 -4.84 -14.73
C PHE A 22 -9.77 -3.66 -15.54
N LYS A 23 -8.50 -3.30 -15.35
CA LYS A 23 -7.83 -2.21 -16.09
C LYS A 23 -7.46 -2.57 -17.52
N HIS A 24 -7.20 -3.84 -17.80
CA HIS A 24 -6.78 -4.28 -19.12
C HIS A 24 -7.91 -4.23 -20.16
N SER A 25 -9.16 -4.39 -19.72
CA SER A 25 -10.34 -4.38 -20.59
C SER A 25 -11.32 -3.27 -20.18
N PRO A 26 -11.61 -2.31 -21.08
CA PRO A 26 -12.64 -1.30 -20.85
C PRO A 26 -14.00 -1.91 -20.50
N ALA A 27 -14.39 -3.00 -21.17
CA ALA A 27 -15.64 -3.71 -20.88
C ALA A 27 -15.70 -4.23 -19.43
N ASN A 28 -14.59 -4.75 -18.90
CA ASN A 28 -14.53 -5.20 -17.51
C ASN A 28 -14.65 -4.01 -16.53
N SER A 29 -14.02 -2.89 -16.86
CA SER A 29 -14.14 -1.66 -16.07
C SER A 29 -15.58 -1.14 -16.05
N ASP A 30 -16.27 -1.18 -17.19
CA ASP A 30 -17.67 -0.76 -17.30
C ASP A 30 -18.61 -1.69 -16.53
N GLU A 31 -18.41 -3.01 -16.63
CA GLU A 31 -19.17 -3.98 -15.82
C GLU A 31 -18.97 -3.74 -14.31
N LEU A 32 -17.74 -3.46 -13.88
CA LEU A 32 -17.47 -3.13 -12.48
C LEU A 32 -18.20 -1.85 -12.05
N ASN A 33 -18.22 -0.81 -12.89
CA ASN A 33 -18.97 0.42 -12.61
C ASN A 33 -20.48 0.16 -12.48
N VAL A 34 -21.04 -0.68 -13.36
CA VAL A 34 -22.45 -1.08 -13.28
C VAL A 34 -22.73 -1.84 -11.98
N GLN A 35 -21.83 -2.73 -11.55
CA GLN A 35 -22.00 -3.45 -10.27
C GLN A 35 -21.79 -2.54 -9.05
N GLN A 36 -20.89 -1.56 -9.11
CA GLN A 36 -20.77 -0.54 -8.06
C GLN A 36 -22.07 0.26 -7.93
N ALA A 37 -22.67 0.66 -9.07
CA ALA A 37 -23.95 1.37 -9.08
C ALA A 37 -25.10 0.53 -8.53
N SER A 38 -25.18 -0.76 -8.91
CA SER A 38 -26.24 -1.67 -8.46
C SER A 38 -26.18 -1.94 -6.95
N LEU A 39 -24.99 -1.93 -6.36
CA LEU A 39 -24.76 -2.09 -4.92
C LEU A 39 -24.84 -0.76 -4.15
N GLY A 40 -25.14 0.36 -4.82
CA GLY A 40 -25.16 1.69 -4.19
C GLY A 40 -23.79 2.17 -3.70
N GLN A 41 -22.70 1.59 -4.24
CA GLN A 41 -21.33 1.94 -3.91
C GLN A 41 -20.86 3.14 -4.75
N VAL A 42 -19.83 3.83 -4.26
CA VAL A 42 -19.19 4.91 -5.04
C VAL A 42 -18.55 4.29 -6.28
N GLN A 43 -18.98 4.74 -7.45
CA GLN A 43 -18.40 4.33 -8.72
C GLN A 43 -17.00 4.95 -8.84
N GLU A 44 -16.00 4.14 -8.54
CA GLU A 44 -14.63 4.59 -8.51
C GLU A 44 -13.72 3.57 -9.21
N PRO A 45 -12.83 4.02 -10.12
CA PRO A 45 -11.93 3.11 -10.80
C PRO A 45 -10.93 2.51 -9.81
N LEU A 46 -10.55 1.25 -10.06
CA LEU A 46 -9.46 0.63 -9.31
C LEU A 46 -8.14 1.37 -9.54
N VAL A 47 -7.25 1.33 -8.56
CA VAL A 47 -5.91 1.94 -8.64
C VAL A 47 -4.88 0.83 -8.77
N GLN A 48 -4.04 0.91 -9.80
CA GLN A 48 -2.94 -0.03 -10.01
C GLN A 48 -1.77 0.30 -9.09
N ASP A 49 -1.15 -0.75 -8.54
CA ASP A 49 0.13 -0.66 -7.84
C ASP A 49 1.24 -0.29 -8.82
N VAL A 50 1.95 0.80 -8.51
CA VAL A 50 3.05 1.35 -9.29
C VAL A 50 4.28 1.40 -8.39
N PRO A 51 5.27 0.51 -8.58
CA PRO A 51 6.42 0.39 -7.67
C PRO A 51 7.19 1.69 -7.43
N THR A 52 7.19 2.60 -8.40
CA THR A 52 7.88 3.90 -8.33
C THR A 52 7.08 4.97 -7.60
N ARG A 53 5.80 4.73 -7.29
CA ARG A 53 4.91 5.66 -6.58
C ARG A 53 4.52 5.07 -5.24
N TRP A 54 5.18 5.52 -4.17
CA TRP A 54 5.05 4.98 -2.81
C TRP A 54 3.63 4.93 -2.24
N ASN A 55 2.71 5.78 -2.72
CA ASN A 55 1.29 5.77 -2.32
C ASN A 55 0.41 4.80 -3.11
N SER A 56 0.88 4.27 -4.24
CA SER A 56 0.04 3.47 -5.14
C SER A 56 -0.39 2.14 -4.52
N THR A 57 0.45 1.50 -3.71
CA THR A 57 0.10 0.28 -3.00
C THR A 57 -1.00 0.53 -1.97
N LEU A 58 -0.91 1.62 -1.19
CA LEU A 58 -1.93 2.00 -0.21
C LEU A 58 -3.26 2.31 -0.89
N GLU A 59 -3.23 3.09 -1.97
CA GLU A 59 -4.42 3.43 -2.74
C GLU A 59 -5.05 2.20 -3.40
N MET A 60 -4.24 1.27 -3.94
CA MET A 60 -4.73 -0.01 -4.45
C MET A 60 -5.45 -0.80 -3.36
N ILE A 61 -4.86 -0.93 -2.17
CA ILE A 61 -5.45 -1.67 -1.05
C ILE A 61 -6.80 -1.04 -0.65
N LYS A 62 -6.84 0.28 -0.47
CA LYS A 62 -8.07 1.03 -0.12
C LYS A 62 -9.19 0.76 -1.13
N ARG A 63 -8.87 0.86 -2.43
CA ARG A 63 -9.85 0.68 -3.52
C ARG A 63 -10.34 -0.75 -3.64
N VAL A 64 -9.44 -1.74 -3.55
CA VAL A 64 -9.82 -3.16 -3.62
C VAL A 64 -10.69 -3.55 -2.43
N ARG A 65 -10.40 -3.03 -1.23
CA ARG A 65 -11.21 -3.28 -0.02
C ARG A 65 -12.60 -2.66 -0.11
N ARG A 66 -12.71 -1.40 -0.54
CA ARG A 66 -14.00 -0.72 -0.71
C ARG A 66 -14.91 -1.40 -1.71
N ASN A 67 -14.33 -1.92 -2.79
CA ASN A 67 -15.06 -2.53 -3.90
C ASN A 67 -15.12 -4.06 -3.80
N ARG A 68 -14.86 -4.64 -2.62
CA ARG A 68 -14.81 -6.10 -2.43
C ARG A 68 -16.07 -6.79 -2.96
N ASP A 69 -17.25 -6.26 -2.63
CA ASP A 69 -18.53 -6.89 -2.98
C ASP A 69 -18.85 -6.75 -4.47
N ALA A 70 -18.57 -5.58 -5.06
CA ALA A 70 -18.67 -5.36 -6.50
C ALA A 70 -17.72 -6.29 -7.28
N LEU A 71 -16.47 -6.42 -6.84
CA LEU A 71 -15.48 -7.32 -7.44
C LEU A 71 -15.90 -8.78 -7.35
N HIS A 72 -16.42 -9.21 -6.20
CA HIS A 72 -16.92 -10.56 -6.00
C HIS A 72 -18.10 -10.89 -6.91
N THR A 73 -19.08 -9.99 -6.97
CA THR A 73 -20.27 -10.14 -7.82
C THR A 73 -19.88 -10.18 -9.30
N THR A 74 -19.04 -9.24 -9.74
CA THR A 74 -18.60 -9.15 -11.15
C THR A 74 -17.84 -10.41 -11.57
N LEU A 75 -16.87 -10.87 -10.77
CA LEU A 75 -16.09 -12.07 -11.11
C LEU A 75 -16.92 -13.36 -11.10
N SER A 76 -17.92 -13.45 -10.21
CA SER A 76 -18.84 -14.58 -10.18
C SER A 76 -19.69 -14.64 -11.45
N GLN A 77 -20.12 -13.48 -11.98
CA GLN A 77 -20.89 -13.37 -13.22
C GLN A 77 -20.04 -13.67 -14.46
N GLN A 78 -18.78 -13.20 -14.50
CA GLN A 78 -17.86 -13.45 -15.60
C GLN A 78 -17.37 -14.92 -15.70
N LYS A 79 -17.71 -15.78 -14.72
CA LYS A 79 -17.18 -17.16 -14.58
C LYS A 79 -15.65 -17.23 -14.70
N HIS A 80 -14.97 -16.17 -14.31
CA HIS A 80 -13.52 -16.08 -14.44
C HIS A 80 -12.86 -16.65 -13.19
N ASN A 81 -11.89 -17.57 -13.36
CA ASN A 81 -11.17 -18.22 -12.26
C ASN A 81 -10.11 -17.31 -11.59
N LEU A 82 -10.42 -16.02 -11.43
CA LEU A 82 -9.54 -15.10 -10.72
C LEU A 82 -9.65 -15.31 -9.22
N ALA A 83 -8.53 -15.69 -8.60
CA ALA A 83 -8.44 -15.85 -7.16
C ALA A 83 -8.49 -14.49 -6.46
N LEU A 84 -9.66 -14.15 -5.91
CA LEU A 84 -9.81 -13.01 -5.01
C LEU A 84 -9.02 -13.23 -3.70
N PRO A 85 -8.60 -12.13 -3.03
CA PRO A 85 -8.09 -12.24 -1.67
C PRO A 85 -9.11 -12.93 -0.77
N THR A 86 -8.64 -13.87 0.05
CA THR A 86 -9.45 -14.53 1.08
C THR A 86 -9.78 -13.57 2.22
N ASN A 87 -10.75 -13.89 3.07
CA ASN A 87 -11.10 -13.03 4.21
C ASN A 87 -9.89 -12.78 5.13
N ALA A 88 -9.06 -13.80 5.37
CA ALA A 88 -7.83 -13.66 6.15
C ALA A 88 -6.79 -12.74 5.49
N GLU A 89 -6.71 -12.73 4.15
CA GLU A 89 -5.84 -11.81 3.42
C GLU A 89 -6.38 -10.39 3.44
N TYR A 90 -7.70 -10.18 3.37
CA TYR A 90 -8.32 -8.87 3.55
C TYR A 90 -8.03 -8.28 4.95
N GLU A 91 -8.05 -9.10 6.00
CA GLU A 91 -7.65 -8.67 7.35
C GLU A 91 -6.17 -8.26 7.41
N LYS A 92 -5.27 -9.00 6.74
CA LYS A 92 -3.86 -8.61 6.63
C LYS A 92 -3.69 -7.29 5.89
N LEU A 93 -4.43 -7.08 4.79
CA LEU A 93 -4.41 -5.84 4.02
C LEU A 93 -4.96 -4.66 4.83
N ALA A 94 -5.99 -4.88 5.66
CA ALA A 94 -6.51 -3.87 6.57
C ALA A 94 -5.48 -3.41 7.61
N LYS A 95 -4.70 -4.35 8.15
CA LYS A 95 -3.58 -4.03 9.06
C LYS A 95 -2.48 -3.28 8.35
N LEU A 96 -2.13 -3.71 7.13
CA LEU A 96 -1.13 -3.02 6.31
C LEU A 96 -1.56 -1.58 5.97
N GLU A 97 -2.83 -1.36 5.65
CA GLU A 97 -3.40 -0.03 5.43
C GLU A 97 -3.21 0.87 6.65
N LYS A 98 -3.54 0.39 7.86
CA LYS A 98 -3.34 1.14 9.11
C LYS A 98 -1.87 1.47 9.38
N LEU A 99 -0.94 0.59 9.00
CA LEU A 99 0.50 0.82 9.17
C LEU A 99 1.04 1.85 8.16
N LEU A 100 0.46 1.92 6.97
CA LEU A 100 0.88 2.82 5.89
C LEU A 100 0.17 4.19 5.93
N GLU A 101 -0.97 4.30 6.61
CA GLU A 101 -1.72 5.55 6.82
C GLU A 101 -0.84 6.73 7.28
N PRO A 102 0.03 6.59 8.32
CA PRO A 102 0.90 7.68 8.77
C PRO A 102 1.92 8.11 7.71
N CYS A 103 2.34 7.17 6.86
CA CYS A 103 3.28 7.44 5.78
C CYS A 103 2.61 8.33 4.72
N SER A 104 1.33 8.12 4.42
CA SER A 104 0.59 8.78 3.32
C SER A 104 0.39 10.29 3.48
N SER A 105 0.60 10.84 4.68
CA SER A 105 0.37 12.26 4.94
C SER A 105 1.31 13.16 4.11
N PRO A 106 0.78 14.07 3.27
CA PRO A 106 1.62 14.99 2.50
C PRO A 106 2.04 16.15 3.38
N LYS A 107 3.23 16.08 3.97
CA LYS A 107 3.92 17.28 4.49
C LYS A 107 5.40 17.28 4.11
N PRO A 108 5.73 17.61 2.85
CA PRO A 108 7.06 18.07 2.51
C PRO A 108 7.12 19.57 2.78
N THR A 109 7.29 19.95 4.04
CA THR A 109 8.00 21.20 4.32
C THR A 109 9.38 20.74 4.77
N ILE A 110 10.43 21.34 4.23
CA ILE A 110 11.83 20.88 4.37
C ILE A 110 12.33 20.87 5.85
N THR A 111 11.48 21.23 6.81
CA THR A 111 11.89 21.63 8.17
C THR A 111 11.24 20.85 9.34
N PRO A 112 10.35 19.85 9.17
CA PRO A 112 10.09 18.87 10.23
C PRO A 112 10.15 17.42 9.70
N VAL A 113 11.23 17.05 9.02
CA VAL A 113 11.47 15.64 8.64
C VAL A 113 11.73 14.79 9.90
N LEU A 114 12.33 15.37 10.95
CA LEU A 114 12.66 14.66 12.19
C LEU A 114 11.41 14.22 12.99
N PRO A 115 10.41 15.09 13.26
CA PRO A 115 9.21 14.68 14.01
C PRO A 115 8.36 13.64 13.28
N ALA A 116 8.22 13.75 11.95
CA ALA A 116 7.50 12.76 11.15
C ALA A 116 8.24 11.40 11.18
N LEU A 117 9.57 11.43 11.11
CA LEU A 117 10.39 10.21 11.16
C LEU A 117 10.41 9.59 12.57
N CYS A 118 10.42 10.41 13.63
CA CYS A 118 10.25 9.95 15.00
C CYS A 118 8.85 9.37 15.25
N HIS A 119 7.80 9.99 14.72
CA HIS A 119 6.44 9.48 14.80
C HIS A 119 6.31 8.14 14.07
N LEU A 120 6.88 8.02 12.86
CA LEU A 120 6.95 6.76 12.12
C LEU A 120 7.75 5.69 12.88
N GLN A 121 8.91 6.03 13.42
CA GLN A 121 9.70 5.10 14.26
C GLN A 121 8.93 4.66 15.51
N HIS A 122 8.12 5.55 16.08
CA HIS A 122 7.29 5.24 17.24
C HIS A 122 6.13 4.29 16.87
N VAL A 123 5.40 4.56 15.78
CA VAL A 123 4.34 3.68 15.26
C VAL A 123 4.88 2.31 14.85
N MET A 124 6.12 2.28 14.36
CA MET A 124 6.83 1.06 13.93
C MET A 124 7.55 0.34 15.07
N LYS A 125 7.47 0.81 16.32
CA LYS A 125 7.94 0.01 17.46
C LYS A 125 7.21 -1.32 17.48
N ILE A 126 7.97 -2.40 17.66
CA ILE A 126 7.46 -3.76 17.80
C ILE A 126 6.61 -3.76 19.07
N SER A 127 5.29 -3.75 18.90
CA SER A 127 4.31 -4.01 19.96
C SER A 127 3.81 -5.43 19.76
N ASP A 128 2.88 -5.89 20.59
CA ASP A 128 2.35 -7.27 20.66
C ASP A 128 1.61 -7.68 19.37
N ASP A 129 2.37 -7.80 18.29
CA ASP A 129 1.89 -7.95 16.92
C ASP A 129 2.20 -9.38 16.40
N PRO A 130 1.35 -9.94 15.53
CA PRO A 130 1.60 -11.22 14.88
C PRO A 130 2.97 -11.27 14.17
N ALA A 131 3.59 -12.45 14.12
CA ALA A 131 4.95 -12.64 13.58
C ALA A 131 5.21 -12.00 12.20
N TYR A 132 4.21 -11.97 11.31
CA TYR A 132 4.33 -11.34 9.99
C TYR A 132 4.42 -9.80 10.05
N ILE A 133 3.78 -9.17 11.03
CA ILE A 133 3.88 -7.72 11.27
C ILE A 133 5.23 -7.38 11.90
N VAL A 134 5.74 -8.24 12.79
CA VAL A 134 7.06 -8.06 13.40
C VAL A 134 8.15 -8.03 12.33
N GLY A 135 8.12 -8.98 11.39
CA GLY A 135 9.04 -9.02 10.25
C GLY A 135 8.94 -7.76 9.39
N PHE A 136 7.72 -7.32 9.07
CA PHE A 136 7.49 -6.07 8.35
C PHE A 136 8.03 -4.85 9.09
N LYS A 137 7.69 -4.68 10.37
CA LYS A 137 8.15 -3.55 11.20
C LYS A 137 9.68 -3.52 11.30
N ALA A 138 10.32 -4.67 11.46
CA ALA A 138 11.78 -4.78 11.50
C ALA A 138 12.42 -4.36 10.16
N ALA A 139 11.94 -4.92 9.05
CA ALA A 139 12.44 -4.57 7.71
C ALA A 139 12.19 -3.10 7.36
N PHE A 140 10.99 -2.58 7.68
CA PHE A 140 10.64 -1.19 7.43
C PHE A 140 11.48 -0.23 8.27
N THR A 141 11.75 -0.57 9.54
CA THR A 141 12.64 0.22 10.40
C THR A 141 14.07 0.24 9.87
N LYS A 142 14.55 -0.89 9.33
CA LYS A 142 15.86 -0.97 8.68
C LYS A 142 15.92 -0.07 7.45
N ASP A 143 14.93 -0.13 6.56
CA ASP A 143 14.84 0.71 5.36
C ASP A 143 14.81 2.22 5.74
N LEU A 144 14.04 2.60 6.75
CA LEU A 144 13.99 3.97 7.26
C LEU A 144 15.34 4.44 7.80
N ASN A 145 16.06 3.60 8.54
CA ASN A 145 17.36 3.94 9.09
C ASN A 145 18.41 4.11 7.99
N GLN A 146 18.41 3.22 6.99
CA GLN A 146 19.28 3.36 5.81
C GLN A 146 19.00 4.66 5.04
N TRP A 147 17.73 5.01 4.85
CA TRP A 147 17.35 6.27 4.22
C TRP A 147 17.82 7.48 5.02
N ARG A 148 17.67 7.45 6.35
CA ARG A 148 18.16 8.50 7.25
C ARG A 148 19.68 8.67 7.16
N GLU A 149 20.44 7.57 7.16
CA GLU A 149 21.90 7.61 7.01
C GLU A 149 22.32 8.18 5.65
N LYS A 150 21.64 7.79 4.57
CA LYS A 150 21.89 8.32 3.23
C LYS A 150 21.66 9.83 3.15
N ILE A 151 20.55 10.32 3.71
CA ILE A 151 20.27 11.76 3.76
C ILE A 151 21.32 12.50 4.61
N ASN A 152 21.64 11.99 5.79
CA ASN A 152 22.66 12.60 6.63
C ASN A 152 24.02 12.70 5.90
N LEU A 153 24.42 11.65 5.18
CA LEU A 153 25.65 11.64 4.37
C LEU A 153 25.60 12.66 3.22
N GLU A 154 24.49 12.75 2.50
CA GLU A 154 24.30 13.70 1.39
C GLU A 154 24.25 15.15 1.90
N CYS A 155 23.54 15.42 3.00
CA CYS A 155 23.52 16.73 3.67
C CYS A 155 24.93 17.13 4.15
N LEU A 156 25.68 16.20 4.76
CA LEU A 156 27.06 16.45 5.18
C LEU A 156 27.98 16.75 3.99
N ARG A 157 27.79 16.10 2.84
CA ARG A 157 28.52 16.40 1.60
C ARG A 157 28.17 17.80 1.08
N TYR A 158 26.89 18.16 1.04
CA TYR A 158 26.43 19.48 0.59
C TYR A 158 26.99 20.62 1.46
N VAL A 159 26.96 20.47 2.79
CA VAL A 159 27.52 21.47 3.73
C VAL A 159 29.04 21.62 3.57
N ARG A 160 29.75 20.52 3.26
CA ARG A 160 31.20 20.58 2.98
C ARG A 160 31.52 21.27 1.65
N LEU A 161 30.66 21.13 0.64
CA LEU A 161 30.85 21.75 -0.68
C LEU A 161 30.47 23.24 -0.71
N THR A 162 29.53 23.68 0.13
CA THR A 162 29.08 25.07 0.23
C THR A 162 29.86 25.93 1.23
N ARG A 163 30.80 25.34 1.97
CA ARG A 163 31.75 26.04 2.86
C ARG A 163 33.17 26.19 2.26
N ARG A 164 33.30 26.10 0.94
CA ARG A 164 34.54 26.45 0.22
C ARG A 164 34.35 27.73 -0.58
#